data_AF-A0A314YS79-F1
#
_entry.id   AF-A0A314YS79-F1
#
_cell.length_a   1.000
_cell.length_b   1.000
_cell.length_c   1.000
_cell.angle_alpha   90.00
_cell.angle_beta   90.00
_cell.angle_gamma   90.00
#
_symmetry.space_group_name_H-M   'P 1'
#
loop_
_entity.id
_entity.type
_entity.pdbx_description
1 polymer ?
#
loop_
_entity_poly.entity_id
_entity_poly.type
_entity_poly.pdbx_seq_one_letter_code
_entity_poly.pdbx_strand_id
1 'polypeptide(L)'
;MMGSVLDGTMKTKVSLYDHRPYPLFEDDYLRVCQIPKRKGANFRDLPGVVVGNDNVARRDSTEKHLLLPSGKPLVPDYAFTYEQGKSKRPFARLWWDETVPTVLTFPTCHSQAILHPEQDRILTLRECARLQGFPDYYRFCGTVKERYCQVGNAVAVPVARALGYALGLAVRKLSGNEPLMTLPRNFSHSNYFQFTKVWPLETEE
;
A
#
# COMPACT_ATOMS: atom_id res chain seq x y z
N MET A 1 -33.07 -22.37 30.62
CA MET A 1 -33.24 -21.09 31.34
C MET A 1 -32.53 -20.00 30.54
N MET A 2 -33.29 -18.94 30.28
CA MET A 2 -32.99 -17.65 29.62
C MET A 2 -31.68 -17.50 28.83
N GLY A 3 -31.79 -17.61 27.50
CA GLY A 3 -31.01 -16.81 26.56
C GLY A 3 -32.00 -15.91 25.80
N SER A 4 -32.21 -14.69 26.30
CA SER A 4 -33.12 -13.72 25.68
C SER A 4 -32.60 -13.31 24.30
N VAL A 5 -33.42 -13.53 23.29
CA VAL A 5 -33.28 -12.96 21.95
C VAL A 5 -33.51 -11.46 22.06
N LEU A 6 -32.42 -10.72 22.25
CA LEU A 6 -32.32 -9.29 21.94
C LEU A 6 -31.35 -9.19 20.76
N ASP A 7 -31.47 -8.34 19.76
CA ASP A 7 -32.52 -7.52 19.19
C ASP A 7 -31.84 -6.99 17.90
N GLY A 8 -32.52 -7.00 16.76
CA GLY A 8 -32.28 -6.08 15.63
C GLY A 8 -30.87 -5.82 15.06
N THR A 9 -29.84 -6.66 15.21
CA THR A 9 -28.56 -6.45 14.50
C THR A 9 -28.76 -6.79 13.03
N MET A 10 -29.14 -5.79 12.23
CA MET A 10 -29.02 -5.86 10.78
C MET A 10 -27.59 -6.29 10.46
N LYS A 11 -27.41 -7.53 9.97
CA LYS A 11 -26.16 -8.00 9.37
C LYS A 11 -25.87 -7.09 8.19
N THR A 12 -25.21 -5.97 8.44
CA THR A 12 -24.75 -5.05 7.42
C THR A 12 -23.70 -5.82 6.64
N LYS A 13 -24.02 -6.20 5.41
CA LYS A 13 -23.12 -6.93 4.52
C LYS A 13 -21.90 -6.07 4.25
N VAL A 14 -20.83 -6.28 5.01
CA VAL A 14 -19.56 -5.57 4.83
C VAL A 14 -19.04 -5.92 3.44
N SER A 15 -19.09 -4.94 2.55
CA SER A 15 -18.70 -5.10 1.15
C SER A 15 -17.29 -4.55 0.96
N LEU A 16 -16.40 -5.37 0.39
CA LEU A 16 -15.04 -4.96 0.08
C LEU A 16 -14.97 -4.40 -1.35
N TYR A 17 -14.87 -3.09 -1.47
CA TYR A 17 -14.76 -2.40 -2.76
C TYR A 17 -13.30 -2.27 -3.21
N ASP A 18 -13.06 -2.25 -4.52
CA ASP A 18 -11.77 -1.89 -5.12
C ASP A 18 -10.57 -2.78 -4.72
N HIS A 19 -10.82 -3.97 -4.19
CA HIS A 19 -9.76 -4.94 -3.88
C HIS A 19 -9.37 -5.75 -5.12
N ARG A 20 -8.86 -5.05 -6.14
CA ARG A 20 -8.33 -5.63 -7.38
C ARG A 20 -6.99 -4.96 -7.73
N PRO A 21 -5.94 -5.73 -8.05
CA PRO A 21 -4.67 -5.16 -8.50
C PRO A 21 -4.81 -4.62 -9.94
N TYR A 22 -3.90 -3.73 -10.33
CA TYR A 22 -3.71 -3.45 -11.75
C TYR A 22 -3.16 -4.72 -12.42
N PRO A 23 -3.72 -5.18 -13.55
CA PRO A 23 -3.30 -6.42 -14.18
C PRO A 23 -1.85 -6.29 -14.66
N LEU A 24 -1.03 -7.28 -14.32
CA LEU A 24 0.32 -7.42 -14.86
C LEU A 24 0.24 -8.06 -16.25
N PHE A 25 1.12 -7.63 -17.16
CA PHE A 25 1.35 -8.36 -18.40
C PHE A 25 1.93 -9.74 -18.09
N GLU A 26 1.72 -10.71 -18.98
CA GLU A 26 2.15 -12.10 -18.78
C GLU A 26 3.64 -12.21 -18.42
N ASP A 27 4.51 -11.50 -19.13
CA ASP A 27 5.95 -11.48 -18.85
C ASP A 27 6.26 -10.97 -17.43
N ASP A 28 5.58 -9.91 -16.98
CA ASP A 28 5.81 -9.34 -15.65
C ASP A 28 5.22 -10.22 -14.56
N TYR A 29 4.08 -10.86 -14.82
CA TYR A 29 3.50 -11.85 -13.93
C TYR A 29 4.45 -13.03 -13.73
N LEU A 30 5.01 -13.58 -14.82
CA LEU A 30 5.99 -14.68 -14.75
C LEU A 30 7.25 -14.30 -13.98
N ARG A 31 7.70 -13.03 -14.07
CA ARG A 31 8.81 -12.50 -13.24
C ARG A 31 8.41 -12.44 -11.77
N VAL A 32 7.25 -11.86 -11.47
CA VAL A 32 6.74 -11.70 -10.10
C VAL A 32 6.58 -13.05 -9.40
N CYS A 33 6.09 -14.08 -10.09
CA CYS A 33 6.00 -15.44 -9.57
C CYS A 33 7.35 -16.05 -9.16
N GLN A 34 8.45 -15.58 -9.74
CA GLN A 34 9.80 -16.05 -9.42
C GLN A 34 10.45 -15.24 -8.28
N ILE A 35 9.86 -14.11 -7.87
CA ILE A 35 10.37 -13.33 -6.73
C ILE A 35 10.05 -14.06 -5.43
N PRO A 36 11.05 -14.39 -4.59
CA PRO A 36 10.83 -15.07 -3.32
C PRO A 36 9.85 -14.32 -2.39
N LYS A 37 9.08 -15.06 -1.58
CA LYS A 37 8.15 -14.52 -0.58
C LYS A 37 8.85 -14.33 0.76
N ARG A 38 9.79 -13.38 0.80
CA ARG A 38 10.57 -13.01 1.99
C ARG A 38 10.86 -11.52 2.01
N LYS A 39 11.14 -10.98 3.20
CA LYS A 39 11.57 -9.59 3.37
C LYS A 39 12.79 -9.27 2.50
N GLY A 40 12.74 -8.12 1.82
CA GLY A 40 13.83 -7.62 0.97
C GLY A 40 13.98 -8.30 -0.39
N ALA A 41 13.10 -9.25 -0.76
CA ALA A 41 13.13 -9.91 -2.06
C ALA A 41 12.87 -8.91 -3.20
N ASN A 42 13.65 -9.00 -4.28
CA ASN A 42 13.56 -8.12 -5.43
C ASN A 42 14.14 -8.79 -6.71
N PHE A 43 14.24 -8.05 -7.82
CA PHE A 43 14.75 -8.60 -9.09
C PHE A 43 16.14 -9.24 -8.99
N ARG A 44 16.97 -8.85 -8.01
CA ARG A 44 18.31 -9.42 -7.79
C ARG A 44 18.27 -10.87 -7.33
N ASP A 45 17.13 -11.35 -6.85
CA ASP A 45 16.91 -12.75 -6.49
C ASP A 45 16.52 -13.62 -7.70
N LEU A 46 16.32 -13.03 -8.89
CA LEU A 46 16.04 -13.78 -10.10
C LEU A 46 17.29 -14.53 -10.58
N PRO A 47 17.13 -15.71 -11.19
CA PRO A 47 18.27 -16.48 -11.71
C PRO A 47 18.99 -15.71 -12.83
N GLY A 48 20.31 -15.89 -12.91
CA GLY A 48 21.19 -15.15 -13.83
C GLY A 48 21.54 -13.73 -13.38
N VAL A 49 21.23 -13.32 -12.14
CA VAL A 49 21.65 -12.04 -11.56
C VAL A 49 22.75 -12.26 -10.52
N VAL A 50 23.85 -11.52 -10.68
CA VAL A 50 24.95 -11.46 -9.72
C VAL A 50 25.12 -10.04 -9.19
N VAL A 51 25.42 -9.89 -7.91
CA VAL A 51 25.69 -8.59 -7.28
C VAL A 51 27.17 -8.54 -6.92
N GLY A 52 27.90 -7.58 -7.52
CA GLY A 52 29.32 -7.40 -7.25
C GLY A 52 29.59 -6.76 -5.87
N ASN A 53 30.87 -6.73 -5.46
CA ASN A 53 31.31 -6.09 -4.22
C ASN A 53 30.99 -4.58 -4.17
N ASP A 54 30.74 -3.97 -5.32
CA ASP A 54 30.31 -2.57 -5.48
C ASP A 54 28.79 -2.37 -5.34
N ASN A 55 28.05 -3.43 -4.95
CA ASN A 55 26.60 -3.48 -4.82
C ASN A 55 25.85 -3.20 -6.14
N VAL A 56 26.51 -3.40 -7.29
CA VAL A 56 25.91 -3.26 -8.62
C VAL A 56 25.45 -4.63 -9.12
N ALA A 57 24.17 -4.72 -9.51
CA ALA A 57 23.59 -5.90 -10.14
C ALA A 57 24.08 -6.02 -11.59
N ARG A 58 24.46 -7.23 -12.01
CA ARG A 58 24.93 -7.56 -13.36
C ARG A 58 24.34 -8.90 -13.80
N ARG A 59 24.32 -9.14 -15.11
CA ARG A 59 24.03 -10.46 -15.66
C ARG A 59 25.21 -11.38 -15.37
N ASP A 60 24.92 -12.61 -14.99
CA ASP A 60 25.94 -13.65 -14.93
C ASP A 60 26.44 -13.95 -16.36
N SER A 61 27.75 -13.82 -16.59
CA SER A 61 28.38 -14.11 -17.89
C SER A 61 28.50 -15.60 -18.17
N THR A 62 28.41 -16.45 -17.14
CA THR A 62 28.56 -17.91 -17.25
C THR A 62 27.25 -18.62 -17.56
N GLU A 63 26.12 -18.01 -17.21
CA GLU A 63 24.80 -18.54 -17.52
C GLU A 63 24.28 -18.05 -18.87
N LYS A 64 23.56 -18.94 -19.59
CA LYS A 64 22.82 -18.51 -20.78
C LYS A 64 21.71 -17.56 -20.36
N HIS A 65 21.46 -16.53 -21.17
CA HIS A 65 20.35 -15.62 -20.96
C HIS A 65 19.04 -16.40 -20.83
N LEU A 66 18.46 -16.38 -19.63
CA LEU A 66 17.16 -16.98 -19.38
C LEU A 66 16.10 -16.13 -20.09
N LEU A 67 15.35 -16.78 -20.98
CA LEU A 67 14.28 -16.16 -21.75
C LEU A 67 12.93 -16.63 -21.21
N LEU A 68 11.95 -15.74 -21.26
CA LEU A 68 10.54 -16.06 -21.04
C LEU A 68 9.96 -16.75 -22.28
N PRO A 69 8.77 -17.38 -22.18
CA PRO A 69 8.07 -17.96 -23.34
C PRO A 69 7.86 -16.98 -24.49
N SER A 70 7.76 -15.68 -24.20
CA SER A 70 7.68 -14.60 -25.19
C SER A 70 8.98 -14.32 -25.95
N GLY A 71 10.10 -14.96 -25.59
CA GLY A 71 11.43 -14.71 -26.13
C GLY A 71 12.14 -13.49 -25.51
N LYS A 72 11.48 -12.73 -24.62
CA LYS A 72 12.11 -11.63 -23.88
C LYS A 72 12.99 -12.15 -22.75
N PRO A 73 14.02 -11.39 -22.32
CA PRO A 73 14.82 -11.79 -21.17
C PRO A 73 13.98 -11.84 -19.88
N LEU A 74 14.29 -12.81 -19.03
CA LEU A 74 13.69 -12.96 -17.70
C LEU A 74 13.89 -11.70 -16.86
N VAL A 75 15.13 -11.21 -16.80
CA VAL A 75 15.44 -9.93 -16.14
C VAL A 75 15.52 -8.84 -17.20
N PRO A 76 14.66 -7.80 -17.14
CA PRO A 76 14.71 -6.70 -18.09
C PRO A 76 16.02 -5.90 -18.01
N ASP A 77 16.55 -5.43 -19.15
CA ASP A 77 17.81 -4.69 -19.19
C ASP A 77 17.79 -3.41 -18.36
N TYR A 78 16.64 -2.72 -18.30
CA TYR A 78 16.50 -1.50 -17.51
C TYR A 78 16.77 -1.72 -16.03
N ALA A 79 16.56 -2.94 -15.50
CA ALA A 79 16.76 -3.23 -14.08
C ALA A 79 18.24 -3.12 -13.68
N PHE A 80 19.16 -3.41 -14.62
CA PHE A 80 20.60 -3.29 -14.40
C PHE A 80 21.12 -1.85 -14.53
N THR A 81 20.39 -0.96 -15.21
CA THR A 81 20.77 0.45 -15.37
C THR A 81 20.05 1.38 -14.39
N TYR A 82 18.93 0.95 -13.81
CA TYR A 82 18.14 1.73 -12.86
C TYR A 82 18.95 2.07 -11.61
N GLU A 83 19.08 3.37 -11.32
CA GLU A 83 19.97 3.93 -10.28
C GLU A 83 21.39 3.34 -10.34
N GLN A 84 21.98 3.28 -11.55
CA GLN A 84 23.33 2.74 -11.79
C GLN A 84 23.47 1.26 -11.39
N GLY A 85 22.37 0.49 -11.44
CA GLY A 85 22.32 -0.92 -11.05
C GLY A 85 22.39 -1.18 -9.55
N LYS A 86 22.39 -0.12 -8.73
CA LYS A 86 22.46 -0.20 -7.27
C LYS A 86 21.09 -0.29 -6.60
N SER A 87 20.02 -0.06 -7.35
CA SER A 87 18.67 -0.11 -6.80
C SER A 87 18.28 -1.52 -6.40
N LYS A 88 17.42 -1.59 -5.38
CA LYS A 88 16.69 -2.79 -4.98
C LYS A 88 15.19 -2.69 -5.29
N ARG A 89 14.73 -1.60 -5.93
CA ARG A 89 13.29 -1.34 -6.14
C ARG A 89 12.62 -2.14 -7.26
N PRO A 90 13.28 -2.44 -8.40
CA PRO A 90 12.62 -3.22 -9.46
C PRO A 90 12.17 -4.59 -8.95
N PHE A 91 10.92 -4.93 -9.22
CA PHE A 91 10.23 -6.15 -8.77
C PHE A 91 10.37 -6.41 -7.27
N ALA A 92 10.46 -5.36 -6.45
CA ALA A 92 10.63 -5.50 -5.02
C ALA A 92 9.32 -5.83 -4.31
N ARG A 93 9.44 -6.77 -3.37
CA ARG A 93 8.36 -7.23 -2.52
C ARG A 93 8.38 -6.49 -1.18
N LEU A 94 7.23 -5.94 -0.82
CA LEU A 94 7.02 -5.34 0.50
C LEU A 94 6.95 -6.44 1.56
N TRP A 95 7.23 -6.07 2.79
CA TRP A 95 7.01 -6.92 3.96
C TRP A 95 6.12 -6.29 5.01
N TRP A 96 5.62 -7.11 5.94
CA TRP A 96 4.65 -6.71 6.95
C TRP A 96 5.16 -5.65 7.94
N ASP A 97 6.47 -5.57 8.14
CA ASP A 97 7.15 -4.63 9.04
C ASP A 97 7.80 -3.45 8.29
N GLU A 98 7.43 -3.27 7.02
CA GLU A 98 7.91 -2.17 6.17
C GLU A 98 6.81 -1.12 5.98
N THR A 99 7.22 0.08 5.58
CA THR A 99 6.31 1.16 5.21
C THR A 99 6.43 1.44 3.72
N VAL A 100 5.34 1.93 3.12
CA VAL A 100 5.38 2.52 1.78
C VAL A 100 5.62 4.02 1.97
N PRO A 101 6.80 4.56 1.60
CA PRO A 101 7.14 5.96 1.89
C PRO A 101 6.18 6.96 1.26
N THR A 102 5.70 6.65 0.05
CA THR A 102 4.70 7.45 -0.66
C THR A 102 3.90 6.54 -1.57
N VAL A 103 2.57 6.58 -1.44
CA VAL A 103 1.67 5.89 -2.38
C VAL A 103 1.59 6.71 -3.66
N LEU A 104 2.11 6.18 -4.76
CA LEU A 104 2.14 6.88 -6.05
C LEU A 104 0.86 6.67 -6.87
N THR A 105 0.70 7.49 -7.90
CA THR A 105 -0.48 7.51 -8.79
C THR A 105 -0.58 6.31 -9.72
N PHE A 106 0.49 5.51 -9.84
CA PHE A 106 0.50 4.30 -10.66
C PHE A 106 1.34 3.19 -10.00
N PRO A 107 0.79 1.97 -9.84
CA PRO A 107 1.44 0.89 -9.12
C PRO A 107 2.38 0.08 -10.04
N THR A 108 3.48 0.69 -10.49
CA THR A 108 4.46 -0.01 -11.34
C THR A 108 5.46 -0.82 -10.52
N CYS A 109 5.62 -2.10 -10.85
CA CYS A 109 6.66 -2.95 -10.25
C CYS A 109 8.06 -2.72 -10.84
N HIS A 110 8.19 -1.91 -11.89
CA HIS A 110 9.47 -1.70 -12.56
C HIS A 110 10.43 -0.81 -11.78
N SER A 111 9.91 0.08 -10.93
CA SER A 111 10.70 1.09 -10.22
C SER A 111 10.30 1.27 -8.75
N GLN A 112 9.34 0.49 -8.25
CA GLN A 112 8.81 0.61 -6.90
C GLN A 112 8.73 -0.75 -6.19
N ALA A 113 8.91 -0.72 -4.87
CA ALA A 113 8.53 -1.82 -4.00
C ALA A 113 7.02 -1.79 -3.78
N ILE A 114 6.31 -2.65 -4.51
CA ILE A 114 4.85 -2.65 -4.56
C ILE A 114 4.26 -4.07 -4.67
N LEU A 115 5.10 -5.12 -4.71
CA LEU A 115 4.57 -6.49 -4.70
C LEU A 115 4.04 -6.83 -3.31
N HIS A 116 2.92 -7.52 -3.27
CA HIS A 116 2.29 -7.98 -2.03
C HIS A 116 3.22 -8.93 -1.27
N PRO A 117 3.28 -8.90 0.08
CA PRO A 117 4.21 -9.75 0.85
C PRO A 117 4.12 -11.25 0.56
N GLU A 118 2.93 -11.76 0.29
CA GLU A 118 2.70 -13.22 0.15
C GLU A 118 2.06 -13.64 -1.19
N GLN A 119 1.64 -12.68 -2.01
CA GLN A 119 0.84 -12.94 -3.22
C GLN A 119 1.61 -12.44 -4.45
N ASP A 120 1.46 -13.13 -5.57
CA ASP A 120 2.20 -12.85 -6.81
C ASP A 120 1.47 -11.79 -7.64
N ARG A 121 1.30 -10.63 -7.02
CA ARG A 121 0.64 -9.44 -7.56
C ARG A 121 1.21 -8.18 -6.92
N ILE A 122 0.95 -7.06 -7.57
CA ILE A 122 1.11 -5.74 -6.94
C ILE A 122 0.01 -5.50 -5.89
N LEU A 123 0.20 -4.47 -5.05
CA LEU A 123 -0.85 -4.00 -4.17
C LEU A 123 -2.12 -3.62 -4.95
N THR A 124 -3.26 -3.97 -4.39
CA THR A 124 -4.59 -3.59 -4.88
C THR A 124 -4.87 -2.12 -4.62
N LEU A 125 -5.81 -1.56 -5.38
CA LEU A 125 -6.28 -0.21 -5.18
C LEU A 125 -6.77 0.02 -3.74
N ARG A 126 -7.50 -0.94 -3.16
CA ARG A 126 -7.96 -0.89 -1.76
C ARG A 126 -6.82 -0.92 -0.74
N GLU A 127 -5.76 -1.69 -0.97
CA GLU A 127 -4.58 -1.70 -0.09
C GLU A 127 -3.89 -0.33 -0.12
N CYS A 128 -3.68 0.25 -1.31
CA CYS A 128 -3.16 1.61 -1.46
C CYS A 128 -4.07 2.66 -0.80
N ALA A 129 -5.39 2.52 -0.94
CA ALA A 129 -6.35 3.43 -0.31
C ALA A 129 -6.27 3.38 1.22
N ARG A 130 -6.12 2.18 1.80
CA ARG A 130 -5.92 2.02 3.25
C ARG A 130 -4.60 2.62 3.73
N LEU A 131 -3.53 2.50 2.95
CA LEU A 131 -2.25 3.18 3.24
C LEU A 131 -2.41 4.71 3.30
N GLN A 132 -3.28 5.28 2.46
CA GLN A 132 -3.67 6.70 2.51
C GLN A 132 -4.75 7.02 3.56
N GLY A 133 -5.15 6.03 4.36
CA GLY A 133 -6.15 6.16 5.41
C GLY A 133 -7.59 6.34 4.91
N PHE A 134 -7.89 6.06 3.65
CA PHE A 134 -9.27 6.08 3.18
C PHE A 134 -10.12 5.06 3.96
N PRO A 135 -11.34 5.44 4.38
CA PRO A 135 -12.27 4.47 4.93
C PRO A 135 -12.70 3.48 3.84
N ASP A 136 -12.93 2.22 4.22
CA ASP A 136 -13.30 1.15 3.27
C ASP A 136 -14.61 1.40 2.52
N TYR A 137 -15.51 2.22 3.10
CA TYR A 137 -16.75 2.61 2.45
C TYR A 137 -16.56 3.65 1.34
N TYR A 138 -15.40 4.32 1.25
CA TYR A 138 -15.13 5.30 0.20
C TYR A 138 -14.97 4.59 -1.14
N ARG A 139 -15.78 5.00 -2.13
CA ARG A 139 -15.79 4.40 -3.47
C ARG A 139 -15.11 5.31 -4.47
N PHE A 140 -14.21 4.75 -5.25
CA PHE A 140 -13.52 5.46 -6.33
C PHE A 140 -14.25 5.25 -7.66
N CYS A 141 -14.26 6.28 -8.50
CA CYS A 141 -14.95 6.27 -9.80
C CYS A 141 -13.96 6.27 -10.97
N GLY A 142 -14.42 5.88 -12.17
CA GLY A 142 -13.59 5.84 -13.38
C GLY A 142 -12.88 4.50 -13.61
N THR A 143 -11.95 4.50 -14.54
CA THR A 143 -11.08 3.37 -14.90
C THR A 143 -10.14 2.98 -13.76
N VAL A 144 -9.59 1.77 -13.80
CA VAL A 144 -8.64 1.30 -12.77
C VAL A 144 -7.46 2.26 -12.62
N LYS A 145 -6.90 2.75 -13.73
CA LYS A 145 -5.78 3.71 -13.74
C LYS A 145 -6.17 5.04 -13.08
N GLU A 146 -7.32 5.59 -13.44
CA GLU A 146 -7.82 6.85 -12.85
C GLU A 146 -8.05 6.74 -11.34
N ARG A 147 -8.49 5.58 -10.87
CA ARG A 147 -8.67 5.34 -9.44
C ARG A 147 -7.34 5.29 -8.68
N TYR A 148 -6.29 4.67 -9.24
CA TYR A 148 -4.95 4.76 -8.65
C TYR A 148 -4.44 6.21 -8.63
N CYS A 149 -4.70 6.99 -9.69
CA CYS A 149 -4.37 8.42 -9.71
C CYS A 149 -5.10 9.19 -8.59
N GLN A 150 -6.39 8.92 -8.36
CA GLN A 150 -7.16 9.53 -7.27
C GLN A 150 -6.54 9.21 -5.90
N VAL A 151 -6.15 7.95 -5.66
CA VAL A 151 -5.52 7.55 -4.39
C VAL A 151 -4.14 8.19 -4.22
N GLY A 152 -3.30 8.16 -5.25
CA GLY A 152 -1.93 8.68 -5.18
C GLY A 152 -1.85 10.20 -5.05
N ASN A 153 -2.80 10.93 -5.65
CA ASN A 153 -2.86 12.41 -5.55
C ASN A 153 -3.57 12.90 -4.29
N ALA A 154 -4.27 12.02 -3.55
CA ALA A 154 -5.00 12.43 -2.36
C ALA A 154 -4.05 12.80 -1.22
N VAL A 155 -4.49 13.75 -0.40
CA VAL A 155 -3.91 13.95 0.94
C VAL A 155 -4.42 12.83 1.84
N ALA A 156 -3.52 12.25 2.64
CA ALA A 156 -3.88 11.21 3.61
C ALA A 156 -5.07 11.68 4.47
N VAL A 157 -6.14 10.87 4.52
CA VAL A 157 -7.40 11.27 5.18
C VAL A 157 -7.20 11.63 6.66
N PRO A 158 -6.37 10.93 7.46
CA PRO A 158 -6.10 11.32 8.85
C PRO A 158 -5.46 12.72 8.97
N VAL A 159 -4.60 13.11 8.03
CA VAL A 159 -3.98 14.44 8.00
C VAL A 159 -5.04 15.51 7.73
N ALA A 160 -5.87 15.31 6.70
CA ALA A 160 -6.97 16.23 6.38
C ALA A 160 -7.96 16.37 7.55
N ARG A 161 -8.21 15.28 8.28
CA ARG A 161 -9.09 15.28 9.45
C ARG A 161 -8.53 16.12 10.60
N ALA A 162 -7.24 16.00 10.91
CA ALA A 162 -6.58 16.80 11.93
C ALA A 162 -6.64 18.30 11.59
N LEU A 163 -6.37 18.66 10.33
CA LEU A 163 -6.50 20.03 9.83
C LEU A 163 -7.95 20.53 9.88
N GLY A 164 -8.93 19.68 9.53
CA GLY A 164 -10.35 20.03 9.63
C GLY A 164 -10.81 20.29 11.06
N TYR A 165 -10.28 19.54 12.03
CA TYR A 165 -10.54 19.79 13.45
C TYR A 165 -9.95 21.13 13.90
N ALA A 166 -8.72 21.42 13.50
CA ALA A 166 -8.07 22.70 13.76
C ALA A 166 -8.89 23.88 13.21
N LEU A 167 -9.34 23.76 11.96
CA LEU A 167 -10.22 24.75 11.32
C LEU A 167 -11.53 24.92 12.10
N GLY A 168 -12.14 23.82 12.54
CA GLY A 168 -13.38 23.85 13.33
C GLY A 168 -13.24 24.60 14.66
N LEU A 169 -12.11 24.44 15.36
CA LEU A 169 -11.81 25.21 16.56
C LEU A 169 -11.64 26.70 16.27
N ALA A 170 -10.91 27.03 15.20
CA ALA A 170 -10.67 28.41 14.80
C ALA A 170 -11.96 29.16 14.44
N VAL A 171 -12.83 28.53 13.63
CA VAL A 171 -14.14 29.10 13.26
C VAL A 171 -15.02 29.34 14.49
N ARG A 172 -14.94 28.45 15.49
CA ARG A 172 -15.68 28.59 16.75
C ARG A 172 -15.01 29.53 17.76
N LYS A 173 -13.86 30.13 17.41
CA LYS A 173 -13.05 30.98 18.31
C LYS A 173 -12.62 30.25 19.59
N LEU A 174 -12.35 28.96 19.48
CA LEU A 174 -11.88 28.09 20.56
C LEU A 174 -10.37 27.79 20.46
N SER A 175 -9.69 28.31 19.44
CA SER A 175 -8.24 28.17 19.26
C SER A 175 -7.47 29.34 19.87
N GLY A 176 -6.26 29.07 20.37
CA GLY A 176 -5.29 30.12 20.74
C GLY A 176 -4.57 30.71 19.52
N ASN A 177 -3.59 31.59 19.78
CA ASN A 177 -2.74 32.21 18.75
C ASN A 177 -1.45 31.42 18.46
N GLU A 178 -1.30 30.25 19.07
CA GLU A 178 -0.12 29.41 18.89
C GLU A 178 -0.10 28.76 17.51
N PRO A 179 1.09 28.59 16.89
CA PRO A 179 1.22 27.99 15.57
C PRO A 179 0.93 26.48 15.56
N LEU A 180 0.92 25.83 16.73
CA LEU A 180 0.71 24.40 16.91
C LEU A 180 -0.44 24.14 17.86
N MET A 181 -1.12 23.00 17.67
CA MET A 181 -2.08 22.47 18.63
C MET A 181 -1.84 21.00 18.89
N THR A 182 -2.21 20.58 20.10
CA THR A 182 -2.31 19.16 20.45
C THR A 182 -3.76 18.72 20.30
N LEU A 183 -3.99 17.68 19.50
CA LEU A 183 -5.31 17.07 19.40
C LEU A 183 -5.73 16.48 20.74
N PRO A 184 -7.02 16.57 21.13
CA PRO A 184 -7.46 16.04 22.41
C PRO A 184 -7.33 14.51 22.44
N ARG A 185 -7.24 13.92 23.65
CA ARG A 185 -7.10 12.46 23.83
C ARG A 185 -8.25 11.65 23.20
N ASN A 186 -9.44 12.24 23.11
CA ASN A 186 -10.62 11.63 22.50
C ASN A 186 -10.74 11.91 20.99
N PHE A 187 -9.72 12.49 20.35
CA PHE A 187 -9.71 12.65 18.90
C PHE A 187 -9.68 11.27 18.24
N SER A 188 -10.73 10.96 17.51
CA SER A 188 -10.83 9.68 16.82
C SER A 188 -9.84 9.64 15.66
N HIS A 189 -8.80 8.82 15.80
CA HIS A 189 -7.84 8.53 14.73
C HIS A 189 -8.38 7.52 13.71
N SER A 190 -9.48 6.85 14.03
CA SER A 190 -10.12 5.85 13.17
C SER A 190 -11.18 6.48 12.27
N ASN A 191 -11.13 6.19 10.97
CA ASN A 191 -12.15 6.63 10.01
C ASN A 191 -13.39 5.72 9.97
N TYR A 192 -13.47 4.74 10.89
CA TYR A 192 -14.59 3.84 11.03
C TYR A 192 -15.48 4.26 12.20
N PHE A 193 -16.65 4.82 11.88
CA PHE A 193 -17.69 5.18 12.85
C PHE A 193 -18.20 4.00 13.69
N GLN A 194 -17.96 2.77 13.25
CA GLN A 194 -18.36 1.57 13.99
C GLN A 194 -17.46 1.29 15.19
N PHE A 195 -16.16 1.61 15.10
CA PHE A 195 -15.22 1.41 16.21
C PHE A 195 -15.31 2.49 17.29
N THR A 196 -16.01 3.61 17.04
CA THR A 196 -16.24 4.63 18.08
C THR A 196 -17.29 4.22 19.11
N LYS A 197 -18.07 3.16 18.86
CA LYS A 197 -19.11 2.66 19.79
C LYS A 197 -18.60 1.58 20.76
N VAL A 198 -17.37 1.10 20.62
CA VAL A 198 -16.88 -0.12 21.32
C VAL A 198 -15.97 0.20 22.52
N TRP A 199 -15.90 1.45 22.98
CA TRP A 199 -15.16 1.76 24.21
C TRP A 199 -16.02 2.59 25.16
N PRO A 200 -16.80 1.94 26.05
CA PRO A 200 -17.05 2.55 27.35
C PRO A 200 -15.67 2.69 28.00
N LEU A 201 -15.24 3.93 28.25
CA LEU A 201 -14.22 4.14 29.26
C LEU A 201 -14.84 3.60 30.55
N GLU A 202 -14.33 2.47 31.03
CA GLU A 202 -14.53 2.06 32.42
C GLU A 202 -14.05 3.23 33.29
N THR A 203 -15.02 3.97 33.82
CA THR A 203 -14.82 4.81 34.97
C THR A 203 -14.74 3.86 36.16
N GLU A 204 -13.54 3.65 36.69
CA GLU A 204 -13.36 3.18 38.06
C GLU A 204 -12.70 4.29 38.88
N GLU A 205 -13.43 4.59 39.96
CA GLU A 205 -13.20 5.38 41.19
C GLU A 205 -11.89 6.13 41.42
#